data_AF-A0A1H2ZSM9-F1
#
_entry.id   AF-A0A1H2ZSM9-F1
#
_cell.length_a   1.000
_cell.length_b   1.000
_cell.length_c   1.000
_cell.angle_alpha   90.00
_cell.angle_beta   90.00
_cell.angle_gamma   90.00
#
_symmetry.space_group_name_H-M   'P 1'
#
loop_
_entity.id
_entity.type
_entity.pdbx_description
1 polymer ?
#
loop_
_entity_poly.entity_id
_entity_poly.type
_entity_poly.pdbx_seq_one_letter_code
_entity_poly.pdbx_strand_id
1 'polypeptide(L)' 'MTSVAESNEFRIEETGERLNGLEFDLHLFFGVWAVVERHEDRWVVTTDDGKRRTLVAVSD' A
#
# COMPACT_ATOMS: atom_id res chain seq x y z
N MET A 1 15.46 -8.34 -2.97
CA MET A 1 14.15 -8.06 -2.36
C MET A 1 14.12 -6.58 -2.04
N THR A 2 13.36 -5.80 -2.81
CA THR A 2 13.14 -4.38 -2.52
C THR A 2 12.21 -4.31 -1.32
N SER A 3 12.55 -3.52 -0.31
CA SER A 3 11.64 -3.31 0.82
C SER A 3 10.32 -2.74 0.30
N VAL A 4 9.20 -3.17 0.88
CA VAL A 4 7.88 -2.56 0.63
C VAL A 4 7.90 -1.05 0.89
N ALA A 5 8.80 -0.56 1.75
CA ALA A 5 9.01 0.87 1.99
C ALA A 5 9.73 1.63 0.87
N GLU A 6 10.44 0.91 0.00
CA GLU A 6 11.24 1.46 -1.10
C GLU A 6 10.61 1.12 -2.46
N SER A 7 9.37 0.60 -2.45
CA SER A 7 8.70 0.11 -3.64
C SER A 7 7.99 1.22 -4.39
N ASN A 8 8.19 1.24 -5.72
CA ASN A 8 7.55 2.21 -6.62
C ASN A 8 6.19 1.73 -7.15
N GLU A 9 5.82 0.48 -6.89
CA GLU A 9 4.53 -0.09 -7.27
C GLU A 9 4.07 -1.10 -6.20
N PHE A 10 2.79 -1.05 -5.89
CA PHE A 10 2.10 -1.93 -4.97
C PHE A 10 0.94 -2.63 -5.68
N ARG A 11 0.64 -3.86 -5.24
CA ARG A 11 -0.59 -4.57 -5.59
C ARG A 11 -1.45 -4.74 -4.35
N ILE A 12 -2.73 -4.43 -4.47
CA ILE A 12 -3.74 -4.74 -3.46
C ILE A 12 -4.07 -6.23 -3.58
N GLU A 13 -3.76 -7.03 -2.56
CA GLU A 13 -3.96 -8.48 -2.61
C GLU A 13 -5.42 -8.87 -2.86
N GLU A 14 -6.36 -8.14 -2.26
CA GLU A 14 -7.77 -8.50 -2.31
C GLU A 14 -8.44 -8.24 -3.68
N THR A 15 -7.94 -7.28 -4.46
CA THR A 15 -8.54 -6.89 -5.74
C THR A 15 -7.62 -7.14 -6.94
N GLY A 16 -6.33 -7.33 -6.70
CA GLY A 16 -5.30 -7.39 -7.74
C GLY A 16 -4.98 -6.04 -8.38
N GLU A 17 -5.64 -4.97 -7.94
CA GLU A 17 -5.40 -3.61 -8.44
C GLU A 17 -3.98 -3.17 -8.11
N ARG A 18 -3.39 -2.39 -9.02
CA ARG A 18 -2.06 -1.82 -8.85
C ARG A 18 -2.15 -0.36 -8.48
N LEU A 19 -1.25 0.05 -7.61
CA LEU A 19 -1.11 1.39 -7.09
C LEU A 19 0.34 1.80 -7.25
N ASN A 20 0.61 2.93 -7.88
CA ASN A 20 1.99 3.42 -7.92
C ASN A 20 2.41 3.97 -6.54
N GLY A 21 3.70 3.98 -6.25
CA GLY A 21 4.21 4.37 -4.93
C GLY A 21 3.94 5.83 -4.57
N LEU A 22 3.97 6.73 -5.55
CA LEU A 22 3.65 8.15 -5.32
C LEU A 22 2.17 8.34 -4.93
N GLU A 23 1.26 7.66 -5.61
CA GLU A 23 -0.17 7.70 -5.32
C GLU A 23 -0.45 7.15 -3.92
N PHE A 24 0.25 6.08 -3.54
CA PHE A 24 0.18 5.56 -2.18
C PHE A 24 0.67 6.59 -1.14
N ASP A 25 1.83 7.19 -1.36
CA ASP A 25 2.37 8.23 -0.47
C ASP A 25 1.43 9.43 -0.34
N LEU A 26 0.77 9.83 -1.43
CA LEU A 26 -0.22 10.92 -1.41
C LEU A 26 -1.46 10.55 -0.60
N HIS A 27 -1.98 9.32 -0.70
CA HIS A 27 -3.10 8.86 0.11
C HIS A 27 -2.79 8.95 1.61
N LEU A 28 -1.56 8.60 2.01
CA LEU A 28 -1.10 8.71 3.39
C LEU A 28 -0.89 10.16 3.82
N PHE A 29 -0.25 10.96 2.97
CA PHE A 29 0.05 12.37 3.26
C PHE A 29 -1.22 13.19 3.50
N PHE A 30 -2.26 12.99 2.67
CA PHE A 30 -3.54 13.67 2.84
C PHE A 30 -4.45 13.02 3.89
N GLY A 31 -4.02 11.92 4.53
CA GLY A 31 -4.80 11.21 5.54
C GLY A 31 -6.06 10.54 4.98
N VAL A 32 -6.11 10.30 3.67
CA VAL A 32 -7.22 9.60 3.01
C VAL A 32 -7.15 8.12 3.36
N TRP A 33 -5.94 7.56 3.38
CA TRP A 33 -5.67 6.21 3.87
C TRP A 33 -4.81 6.28 5.14
N ALA A 34 -4.89 5.24 5.96
CA ALA A 34 -4.10 5.13 7.20
C ALA A 34 -3.43 3.77 7.31
N VAL A 35 -2.13 3.75 7.62
CA VAL A 35 -1.39 2.52 7.91
C VAL A 35 -1.86 1.95 9.25
N VAL A 36 -2.32 0.71 9.23
CA VAL A 36 -2.76 -0.06 10.40
C VAL A 36 -1.63 -0.98 10.87
N GLU A 37 -0.97 -1.66 9.94
CA GLU A 37 0.15 -2.56 10.22
C GLU A 37 1.23 -2.41 9.16
N ARG A 38 2.48 -2.56 9.58
CA ARG A 38 3.65 -2.52 8.71
C ARG A 38 4.50 -3.76 8.96
N HIS A 39 4.66 -4.56 7.92
CA HIS A 39 5.50 -5.75 7.90
C HIS A 39 6.65 -5.54 6.91
N GLU A 40 7.60 -6.48 6.85
CA GLU A 40 8.77 -6.38 5.96
C GLU A 40 8.41 -6.50 4.47
N ASP A 41 7.34 -7.23 4.17
CA ASP A 41 6.91 -7.61 2.81
C ASP A 41 5.57 -6.99 2.39
N ARG A 42 4.78 -6.49 3.36
CA ARG A 42 3.43 -5.95 3.12
C ARG A 42 3.04 -4.85 4.09
N TRP A 43 2.12 -3.99 3.65
CA TRP A 43 1.47 -2.99 4.50
C TRP A 43 -0.02 -3.28 4.56
N VAL A 44 -0.62 -3.06 5.73
CA VAL A 44 -2.08 -3.12 5.89
C VAL A 44 -2.57 -1.70 6.12
N VAL A 45 -3.52 -1.25 5.32
CA VAL A 45 -4.06 0.10 5.36
C VAL A 45 -5.57 0.08 5.50
N THR A 46 -6.12 1.13 6.10
CA THR A 46 -7.55 1.45 5.99
C THR A 46 -7.72 2.48 4.89
N THR A 47 -8.61 2.18 3.92
CA THR A 47 -8.92 3.03 2.77
C THR A 47 -10.03 4.05 3.09
N ASP A 48 -10.32 4.97 2.17
CA ASP A 48 -11.33 6.02 2.35
C ASP A 48 -12.76 5.48 2.58
N ASP A 49 -13.06 4.31 2.00
CA ASP A 49 -14.32 3.58 2.20
C ASP A 49 -14.34 2.78 3.51
N GLY A 50 -13.32 2.93 4.37
CA GLY A 50 -13.19 2.26 5.65
C GLY A 50 -12.80 0.79 5.57
N LYS A 51 -12.49 0.25 4.38
CA LYS A 51 -12.05 -1.14 4.24
C LYS A 51 -10.58 -1.30 4.59
N ARG A 52 -10.22 -2.48 5.04
CA ARG A 52 -8.81 -2.87 5.20
C ARG A 52 -8.32 -3.51 3.91
N ARG A 53 -7.14 -3.08 3.47
CA ARG A 53 -6.47 -3.59 2.26
C ARG A 53 -5.03 -3.95 2.56
N THR A 54 -4.57 -5.01 1.91
CA THR A 54 -3.20 -5.50 2.03
C THR A 54 -2.42 -5.11 0.78
N LEU A 55 -1.41 -4.27 0.96
CA LEU A 55 -0.51 -3.81 -0.09
C LEU A 55 0.77 -4.61 -0.05
N VAL A 56 1.11 -5.25 -1.15
CA VAL A 56 2.38 -5.95 -1.36
C VAL A 56 3.19 -5.25 -2.45
N ALA A 57 4.49 -5.14 -2.25
CA ALA A 57 5.41 -4.62 -3.25
C ALA A 57 5.35 -5.46 -4.53
N VAL A 58 5.22 -4.81 -5.68
CA VAL A 58 5.49 -5.49 -6.95
C VAL A 58 7.00 -5.44 -7.16
N SER A 59 7.64 -6.61 -7.15
CA SER A 59 9.03 -6.74 -7.56
C SER A 59 9.10 -6.72 -9.08
N ASP A 60 10.05 -5.97 -9.65
CA ASP A 60 10.46 -6.12 -11.05
C ASP A 60 11.13 -7.47 -11.27
#